data_AF-Q731S5-F1
#
_entry.id   AF-Q731S5-F1
#
_cell.length_a   1.000
_cell.length_b   1.000
_cell.length_c   1.000
_cell.angle_alpha   90.00
_cell.angle_beta   90.00
_cell.angle_gamma   90.00
#
_symmetry.space_group_name_H-M   'P 1'
#
loop_
_entity.id
_entity.type
_entity.pdbx_description
1 polymer ?
#
loop_
_entity_poly.entity_id
_entity_poly.type
_entity_poly.pdbx_seq_one_letter_code
_entity_poly.pdbx_strand_id
1 'polypeptide(L)'
;MSQDLSIENHKSGLERDYEKRRVNSFELGKKAIDTLLAEGKEVTLHNVSKKTKELDEQGKGIHFNTIRNHEELYAYYKEKSKSYKKKQKELEKHLPYRENEKHTFHEFEQLKTDRNLKNVYKQYMRLTKNELATRLIEAEQYIAEGNLEYLEKLFETYEG
;
A
#
# COMPACT_ATOMS: atom_id res chain seq x y z
N MET A 1 -11.31 42.68 -36.09
CA MET A 1 -10.21 43.03 -35.16
C MET A 1 -10.56 42.41 -33.83
N SER A 2 -9.98 41.26 -33.53
CA SER A 2 -10.28 40.48 -32.31
C SER A 2 -9.45 41.04 -31.16
N GLN A 3 -10.11 41.62 -30.17
CA GLN A 3 -9.48 42.05 -28.93
C GLN A 3 -9.15 40.79 -28.12
N ASP A 4 -7.86 40.60 -27.87
CA ASP A 4 -7.33 39.66 -26.88
C ASP A 4 -7.88 40.04 -25.50
N LEU A 5 -8.80 39.24 -25.00
CA LEU A 5 -9.24 39.29 -23.60
C LEU A 5 -8.21 38.52 -22.78
N SER A 6 -7.09 39.17 -22.46
CA SER A 6 -6.21 38.74 -21.37
C SER A 6 -6.97 38.90 -20.06
N ILE A 7 -7.71 37.85 -19.69
CA ILE A 7 -8.32 37.71 -18.36
C ILE A 7 -7.17 37.53 -17.38
N GLU A 8 -6.64 38.64 -16.86
CA GLU A 8 -5.84 38.62 -15.65
C GLU A 8 -6.72 38.12 -14.52
N ASN A 9 -6.69 36.81 -14.28
CA ASN A 9 -7.28 36.20 -13.10
C ASN A 9 -6.56 36.78 -11.87
N HIS A 10 -7.10 37.87 -11.32
CA HIS A 10 -6.65 38.42 -10.06
C HIS A 10 -6.97 37.41 -8.95
N LYS A 11 -6.06 36.45 -8.75
CA LYS A 11 -6.10 35.51 -7.62
C LYS A 11 -6.30 36.29 -6.33
N SER A 12 -7.32 35.88 -5.57
CA SER A 12 -7.67 36.48 -4.28
C SER A 12 -6.45 36.48 -3.34
N GLY A 13 -6.40 37.41 -2.37
CA GLY A 13 -5.28 37.48 -1.42
C GLY A 13 -5.00 36.14 -0.71
N LEU A 14 -6.08 35.41 -0.37
CA LEU A 14 -6.02 34.07 0.23
C LEU A 14 -5.31 33.04 -0.65
N GLU A 15 -5.55 33.08 -1.96
CA GLU A 15 -4.97 32.14 -2.91
C GLU A 15 -3.48 32.41 -3.13
N ARG A 16 -3.08 33.69 -3.16
CA ARG A 16 -1.66 34.08 -3.20
C ARG A 16 -0.90 33.63 -1.97
N ASP A 17 -1.51 33.77 -0.79
CA ASP A 17 -0.91 33.32 0.46
C ASP A 17 -0.80 31.79 0.53
N TYR A 18 -1.79 31.08 0.00
CA TYR A 18 -1.75 29.63 -0.12
C TYR A 18 -0.63 29.17 -1.07
N GLU A 19 -0.49 29.81 -2.24
CA GLU A 19 0.59 29.52 -3.19
C GLU A 19 1.97 29.78 -2.60
N LYS A 20 2.16 30.90 -1.90
CA LYS A 20 3.42 31.18 -1.20
C LYS A 20 3.76 30.10 -0.18
N ARG A 21 2.80 29.67 0.64
CA ARG A 21 3.02 28.59 1.61
C ARG A 21 3.34 27.26 0.93
N ARG A 22 2.67 26.96 -0.19
CA ARG A 22 2.91 25.76 -0.99
C ARG A 22 4.33 25.75 -1.55
N VAL A 23 4.75 26.82 -2.22
CA VAL A 23 6.11 26.96 -2.79
C VAL A 23 7.18 26.88 -1.69
N ASN A 24 7.01 27.61 -0.59
CA ASN A 24 7.94 27.56 0.54
C ASN A 24 8.06 26.14 1.12
N SER A 25 6.94 25.43 1.23
CA SER A 25 6.93 24.04 1.71
C SER A 25 7.68 23.12 0.75
N PHE A 26 7.50 23.30 -0.55
CA PHE A 26 8.21 22.52 -1.56
C PHE A 26 9.73 22.76 -1.49
N GLU A 27 10.17 24.01 -1.46
CA GLU A 27 11.60 24.36 -1.42
C GLU A 27 12.28 23.86 -0.15
N LEU A 28 11.67 24.07 1.02
CA LEU A 28 12.19 23.62 2.29
C LEU A 28 12.23 22.08 2.36
N GLY A 29 11.18 21.42 1.86
CA GLY A 29 11.12 19.96 1.76
C GLY A 29 12.20 19.39 0.84
N LYS A 30 12.42 20.00 -0.33
CA LYS A 30 13.46 19.61 -1.28
C LYS A 30 14.86 19.75 -0.66
N LYS A 31 15.15 20.90 -0.05
CA LYS A 31 16.41 21.14 0.68
C LYS A 31 16.64 20.10 1.77
N ALA A 32 15.61 19.79 2.57
CA ALA A 32 15.71 18.77 3.61
C ALA A 32 16.04 17.38 3.06
N ILE A 33 15.43 16.98 1.95
CA ILE A 33 15.72 15.70 1.29
C ILE A 33 17.15 15.66 0.75
N ASP A 34 17.59 16.72 0.07
CA ASP A 34 18.94 16.81 -0.48
C ASP A 34 20.00 16.79 0.63
N THR A 35 19.73 17.45 1.75
CA THR A 35 20.61 17.44 2.92
C THR A 35 20.70 16.03 3.54
N LEU A 36 19.57 15.33 3.67
CA LEU A 36 19.55 13.95 4.17
C LEU A 36 20.31 12.98 3.25
N LEU A 37 20.23 13.19 1.92
CA LEU A 37 21.00 12.41 0.95
C LEU A 37 22.50 12.68 1.09
N ALA A 38 22.90 13.95 1.25
CA ALA A 38 24.30 14.33 1.45
C ALA A 38 24.87 13.77 2.77
N GLU A 39 24.06 13.76 3.85
CA GLU A 39 24.41 13.16 5.14
C GLU A 39 24.41 11.61 5.13
N GLY A 40 23.97 10.98 4.03
CA GLY A 40 23.86 9.52 3.93
C GLY A 40 22.78 8.90 4.84
N LYS A 41 21.89 9.72 5.40
CA LYS A 41 20.81 9.25 6.28
C LYS A 41 19.62 8.73 5.48
N GLU A 42 18.80 7.91 6.12
CA GLU A 42 17.59 7.40 5.49
C GLU A 42 16.58 8.52 5.22
N VAL A 43 16.18 8.68 3.96
CA VAL A 43 15.13 9.59 3.54
C VAL A 43 13.76 8.95 3.85
N THR A 44 13.30 9.11 5.09
CA THR A 44 11.95 8.73 5.54
C THR A 44 11.12 9.99 5.77
N LEU A 45 9.79 9.91 5.65
CA LEU A 45 8.90 11.06 5.88
C LEU A 45 9.13 11.73 7.24
N HIS A 46 9.43 10.95 8.28
CA HIS A 46 9.71 11.45 9.61
C HIS A 46 11.05 12.20 9.67
N ASN A 47 12.10 11.65 9.07
CA ASN A 47 13.40 12.30 9.01
C ASN A 47 13.35 13.60 8.19
N VAL A 48 12.61 13.60 7.08
CA VAL A 48 12.39 14.83 6.29
C VAL A 48 11.66 15.86 7.14
N SER A 49 10.58 15.47 7.83
CA SER A 49 9.84 16.39 8.71
C SER A 49 10.75 16.97 9.82
N LYS A 50 11.55 16.14 10.49
CA LYS A 50 12.51 16.59 11.49
C LYS A 50 13.56 17.54 10.91
N LYS A 51 14.11 17.20 9.74
CA LYS A 51 15.12 18.01 9.06
C LYS A 51 14.55 19.35 8.56
N THR A 52 13.32 19.37 8.06
CA THR A 52 12.65 20.64 7.70
C THR A 52 12.46 21.55 8.91
N LYS A 53 12.28 21.00 10.12
CA LYS A 53 12.18 21.78 11.36
C LYS A 53 13.52 22.36 11.79
N GLU A 54 14.62 21.64 11.56
CA GLU A 54 15.99 22.11 11.81
C GLU A 54 16.43 23.20 10.82
N LEU A 55 15.97 23.13 9.57
CA LEU A 55 16.34 24.06 8.49
C LEU A 55 15.42 25.28 8.39
N ASP A 56 14.25 25.25 9.02
CA ASP A 56 13.30 26.36 9.02
C ASP A 56 13.71 27.42 10.03
N GLU A 57 13.95 28.65 9.56
CA GLU A 57 14.29 29.81 10.39
C GLU A 57 13.20 30.13 11.43
N GLN A 58 11.94 29.74 11.16
CA GLN A 58 10.82 29.89 12.10
C GLN A 58 10.63 28.70 13.05
N GLY A 59 11.38 27.60 12.86
CA GLY A 59 11.27 26.38 13.66
C GLY A 59 9.92 25.66 13.58
N LYS A 60 9.04 26.01 12.63
CA LYS A 60 7.74 25.36 12.42
C LYS A 60 7.92 24.07 11.63
N GLY A 61 8.81 24.09 10.64
CA GLY A 61 9.07 22.97 9.74
C GLY A 61 7.81 22.52 8.99
N ILE A 62 7.89 21.34 8.37
CA ILE A 62 6.79 20.75 7.61
C ILE A 62 6.41 19.42 8.25
N HIS A 63 5.13 19.27 8.56
CA HIS A 63 4.61 18.00 9.07
C HIS A 63 4.57 16.94 7.97
N PHE A 64 4.80 15.67 8.32
CA PHE A 64 4.86 14.57 7.34
C PHE A 64 3.57 14.44 6.50
N ASN A 65 2.40 14.79 7.04
CA ASN A 65 1.14 14.74 6.31
C ASN A 65 1.08 15.80 5.20
N THR A 66 1.68 16.97 5.43
CA THR A 66 1.81 18.02 4.43
C THR A 66 2.73 17.57 3.29
N ILE A 67 3.81 16.86 3.61
CA ILE A 67 4.71 16.25 2.61
C ILE A 67 3.94 15.24 1.75
N ARG A 68 3.06 14.45 2.37
CA ARG A 68 2.27 13.43 1.66
C ARG A 68 1.19 14.02 0.76
N ASN A 69 0.55 15.10 1.19
CA ASN A 69 -0.53 15.74 0.44
C ASN A 69 -0.01 16.66 -0.67
N HIS A 70 1.25 17.12 -0.59
CA HIS A 70 1.86 17.91 -1.63
C HIS A 70 2.42 17.01 -2.73
N GLU A 71 1.70 16.89 -3.85
CA GLU A 71 2.01 15.96 -4.95
C GLU A 71 3.46 16.04 -5.44
N GLU A 72 3.96 17.24 -5.75
CA GLU A 72 5.32 17.42 -6.28
C GLU A 72 6.41 17.02 -5.28
N LEU A 73 6.26 17.42 -4.01
CA LEU A 73 7.21 17.09 -2.96
C LEU A 73 7.18 15.58 -2.65
N TYR A 74 5.99 14.99 -2.65
CA TYR A 74 5.81 13.55 -2.44
C TYR A 74 6.42 12.74 -3.58
N ALA A 75 6.27 13.19 -4.83
CA ALA A 75 6.91 12.58 -5.99
C ALA A 75 8.44 12.63 -5.89
N TYR A 76 8.99 13.78 -5.51
CA TYR A 76 10.43 13.94 -5.29
C TYR A 76 10.94 13.02 -4.17
N TYR A 77 10.21 12.95 -3.05
CA TYR A 77 10.50 12.01 -1.96
C TYR A 77 10.48 10.55 -2.44
N LYS A 78 9.49 10.16 -3.24
CA LYS A 78 9.34 8.80 -3.78
C LYS A 78 10.53 8.39 -4.66
N GLU A 79 11.04 9.32 -5.47
CA GLU A 79 12.18 9.09 -6.34
C GLU A 79 13.49 8.88 -5.53
N LYS A 80 13.69 9.70 -4.49
CA LYS A 80 14.95 9.70 -3.71
C LYS A 80 14.97 8.73 -2.54
N SER A 81 13.81 8.34 -2.01
CA SER A 81 13.71 7.46 -0.84
C SER A 81 14.01 6.00 -1.19
N LYS A 82 15.19 5.52 -0.79
CA LYS A 82 15.55 4.08 -0.85
C LYS A 82 14.61 3.23 0.01
N SER A 83 14.22 3.73 1.18
CA SER A 83 13.30 3.05 2.11
C SER A 83 11.93 2.82 1.46
N TYR A 84 11.38 3.84 0.79
CA TYR A 84 10.14 3.73 0.05
C TYR A 84 10.24 2.67 -1.07
N LYS A 85 11.30 2.72 -1.90
CA LYS A 85 11.50 1.75 -2.99
C LYS A 85 11.63 0.31 -2.48
N LYS A 86 12.29 0.10 -1.34
CA LYS A 86 12.41 -1.23 -0.71
C LYS A 86 11.03 -1.78 -0.31
N LYS A 87 10.21 -0.97 0.36
CA LYS A 87 8.85 -1.34 0.77
C LYS A 87 7.96 -1.61 -0.45
N GLN A 88 8.09 -0.83 -1.52
CA GLN A 88 7.35 -1.06 -2.75
C GLN A 88 7.72 -2.41 -3.39
N LYS A 89 9.02 -2.73 -3.49
CA LYS A 89 9.48 -4.02 -4.00
C LYS A 89 9.02 -5.22 -3.16
N GLU A 90 8.90 -5.03 -1.85
CA GLU A 90 8.35 -6.05 -0.94
C GLU A 90 6.87 -6.31 -1.24
N LEU A 91 6.08 -5.24 -1.38
CA LEU A 91 4.67 -5.35 -1.80
C LEU A 91 4.56 -6.02 -3.17
N GLU A 92 5.36 -5.60 -4.16
CA GLU A 92 5.42 -6.19 -5.50
C GLU A 92 5.82 -7.65 -5.50
N LYS A 93 6.69 -8.10 -4.58
CA LYS A 93 6.99 -9.53 -4.39
C LYS A 93 5.79 -10.34 -3.91
N HIS A 94 4.86 -9.71 -3.21
CA HIS A 94 3.64 -10.34 -2.72
C HIS A 94 2.46 -10.22 -3.69
N LEU A 95 2.52 -9.31 -4.68
CA LEU A 95 1.53 -9.18 -5.75
C LEU A 95 1.33 -10.44 -6.63
N PRO A 96 2.37 -11.16 -7.11
CA PRO A 96 2.15 -12.34 -7.93
C PRO A 96 1.34 -13.40 -7.17
N TYR A 97 1.39 -13.46 -5.85
CA TYR A 97 0.54 -14.40 -5.12
C TYR A 97 -0.95 -14.01 -5.10
N ARG A 98 -1.28 -12.71 -5.19
CA ARG A 98 -2.65 -12.22 -5.31
C ARG A 98 -3.22 -12.34 -6.72
N GLU A 99 -2.37 -12.23 -7.73
CA GLU A 99 -2.75 -12.28 -9.15
C GLU A 99 -2.50 -13.66 -9.80
N ASN A 100 -1.72 -14.55 -9.18
CA ASN A 100 -1.51 -15.91 -9.69
C ASN A 100 -2.77 -16.74 -9.48
N GLU A 101 -3.56 -16.88 -10.54
CA GLU A 101 -4.61 -17.88 -10.69
C GLU A 101 -4.12 -19.33 -10.46
N LYS A 102 -2.81 -19.59 -10.49
CA LYS A 102 -2.26 -20.93 -10.13
C LYS A 102 -2.22 -21.19 -8.62
N HIS A 103 -2.46 -20.16 -7.81
CA HIS A 103 -2.59 -20.25 -6.37
C HIS A 103 -3.97 -19.77 -5.91
N THR A 104 -4.95 -19.72 -6.82
CA THR A 104 -6.35 -19.63 -6.41
C THR A 104 -6.66 -20.91 -5.65
N PHE A 105 -6.87 -20.69 -4.37
CA PHE A 105 -7.08 -21.69 -3.35
C PHE A 105 -8.45 -22.37 -3.41
N HIS A 106 -9.04 -22.46 -4.60
CA HIS A 106 -10.48 -22.59 -4.79
C HIS A 106 -10.94 -24.05 -4.93
N GLU A 107 -10.01 -24.99 -5.15
CA GLU A 107 -10.37 -26.38 -5.43
C GLU A 107 -9.97 -27.27 -4.25
N PHE A 108 -10.85 -27.35 -3.24
CA PHE A 108 -10.68 -28.25 -2.10
C PHE A 108 -10.62 -29.73 -2.53
N GLU A 109 -11.18 -30.06 -3.68
CA GLU A 109 -11.17 -31.40 -4.30
C GLU A 109 -9.77 -31.89 -4.69
N GLN A 110 -8.87 -31.00 -5.09
CA GLN A 110 -7.53 -31.36 -5.57
C GLN A 110 -6.48 -31.43 -4.47
N LEU A 111 -6.92 -31.33 -3.23
CA LEU A 111 -6.06 -31.30 -2.08
C LEU A 111 -5.47 -32.69 -1.78
N LYS A 112 -4.20 -32.88 -2.12
CA LYS A 112 -3.44 -34.09 -1.74
C LYS A 112 -3.52 -34.33 -0.23
N THR A 113 -3.54 -35.58 0.21
CA THR A 113 -3.54 -35.89 1.65
C THR A 113 -2.15 -35.74 2.27
N ASP A 114 -1.08 -35.83 1.47
CA ASP A 114 0.33 -35.81 1.93
C ASP A 114 0.99 -34.41 1.97
N ARG A 115 0.20 -33.33 1.90
CA ARG A 115 0.74 -31.98 1.70
C ARG A 115 1.70 -31.62 2.82
N ASN A 116 2.76 -30.92 2.46
CA ASN A 116 3.71 -30.39 3.43
C ASN A 116 3.05 -29.27 4.26
N LEU A 117 2.62 -29.61 5.48
CA LEU A 117 1.94 -28.71 6.41
C LEU A 117 2.76 -27.46 6.74
N LYS A 118 4.10 -27.54 6.75
CA LYS A 118 4.96 -26.37 7.00
C LYS A 118 4.86 -25.35 5.87
N ASN A 119 4.71 -25.80 4.63
CA ASN A 119 4.55 -24.92 3.48
C ASN A 119 3.14 -24.31 3.46
N VAL A 120 2.12 -25.11 3.75
CA VAL A 120 0.73 -24.64 3.87
C VAL A 120 0.61 -23.57 4.96
N TYR A 121 1.21 -23.80 6.13
CA TYR A 121 1.25 -22.82 7.22
C TYR A 121 1.91 -21.50 6.78
N LYS A 122 3.08 -21.57 6.15
CA LYS A 122 3.77 -20.37 5.61
C LYS A 122 2.93 -19.64 4.58
N GLN A 123 2.13 -20.37 3.80
CA GLN A 123 1.25 -19.81 2.79
C GLN A 123 0.05 -19.09 3.42
N TYR A 124 -0.56 -19.66 4.47
CA TYR A 124 -1.63 -19.00 5.23
C TYR A 124 -1.14 -17.77 6.00
N MET A 125 0.08 -17.79 6.54
CA MET A 125 0.66 -16.62 7.19
C MET A 125 0.94 -15.45 6.23
N ARG A 126 0.90 -15.68 4.92
CA ARG A 126 1.02 -14.63 3.90
C ARG A 126 -0.32 -14.02 3.49
N LEU A 127 -1.44 -14.61 3.91
CA LEU A 127 -2.78 -14.08 3.66
C LEU A 127 -3.13 -12.97 4.66
N THR A 128 -3.99 -12.06 4.23
CA THR A 128 -4.64 -11.09 5.12
C THR A 128 -5.69 -11.79 5.99
N LYS A 129 -6.09 -11.13 7.09
CA LYS A 129 -7.15 -11.66 7.98
C LYS A 129 -8.45 -11.95 7.23
N ASN A 130 -8.82 -11.10 6.29
CA ASN A 130 -10.05 -11.26 5.51
C ASN A 130 -9.94 -12.46 4.56
N GLU A 131 -8.83 -12.56 3.81
CA GLU A 131 -8.57 -13.71 2.91
C GLU A 131 -8.54 -15.04 3.69
N LEU A 132 -7.97 -15.05 4.89
CA LEU A 132 -7.95 -16.24 5.75
C LEU A 132 -9.34 -16.62 6.27
N ALA A 133 -10.14 -15.63 6.68
CA ALA A 133 -11.50 -15.86 7.17
C ALA A 133 -12.43 -16.40 6.06
N THR A 134 -12.40 -15.81 4.86
CA THR A 134 -13.15 -16.31 3.70
C THR A 134 -12.78 -17.75 3.40
N ARG A 135 -11.48 -18.06 3.37
CA ARG A 135 -11.01 -19.42 3.14
C ARG A 135 -11.49 -20.44 4.19
N LEU A 136 -11.56 -20.03 5.47
CA LEU A 136 -12.04 -20.90 6.53
C LEU A 136 -13.52 -21.25 6.32
N ILE A 137 -14.34 -20.24 5.98
CA ILE A 137 -15.77 -20.41 5.71
C ILE A 137 -15.98 -21.36 4.52
N GLU A 138 -15.24 -21.17 3.42
CA GLU A 138 -15.32 -22.07 2.26
C GLU A 138 -14.91 -23.51 2.61
N ALA A 139 -13.89 -23.68 3.45
CA ALA A 139 -13.46 -25.01 3.91
C ALA A 139 -14.54 -25.70 4.76
N GLU A 140 -15.20 -24.96 5.66
CA GLU A 140 -16.30 -25.47 6.48
C GLU A 140 -17.49 -25.90 5.60
N GLN A 141 -17.85 -25.08 4.61
CA GLN A 141 -18.92 -25.40 3.66
C GLN A 141 -18.62 -26.66 2.86
N TYR A 142 -17.41 -26.75 2.30
CA TYR A 142 -16.97 -27.92 1.54
C TYR A 142 -17.00 -29.21 2.37
N ILE A 143 -16.57 -29.15 3.63
CA ILE A 143 -16.64 -30.30 4.55
C ILE A 143 -18.10 -30.68 4.84
N ALA A 144 -18.97 -29.71 5.06
CA ALA A 144 -20.38 -29.95 5.32
C ALA A 144 -21.08 -30.61 4.12
N GLU A 145 -20.84 -30.09 2.91
CA GLU A 145 -21.36 -30.65 1.65
C GLU A 145 -20.84 -32.07 1.41
N GLY A 146 -19.53 -32.29 1.52
CA GLY A 146 -18.94 -33.62 1.35
C GLY A 146 -19.45 -34.65 2.36
N ASN A 147 -19.73 -34.23 3.60
CA ASN A 147 -20.35 -35.11 4.60
C ASN A 147 -21.78 -35.48 4.25
N LEU A 148 -22.57 -34.54 3.69
CA LEU A 148 -23.93 -34.82 3.24
C LEU A 148 -23.92 -35.82 2.07
N GLU A 149 -23.10 -35.59 1.04
CA GLU A 149 -22.98 -36.51 -0.09
C GLU A 149 -22.53 -37.91 0.33
N TYR A 150 -21.62 -38.00 1.32
CA TYR A 150 -21.18 -39.28 1.86
C TYR A 150 -22.32 -40.01 2.56
N LEU A 151 -23.11 -39.30 3.37
CA LEU A 151 -24.28 -39.88 4.05
C LEU A 151 -25.33 -40.35 3.05
N GLU A 152 -25.64 -39.56 2.03
CA GLU A 152 -26.58 -39.94 0.96
C GLU A 152 -26.14 -41.24 0.27
N LYS A 153 -24.87 -41.33 -0.16
CA LYS A 153 -24.32 -42.56 -0.76
C LYS A 153 -24.38 -43.75 0.18
N LEU A 154 -24.13 -43.54 1.46
CA LEU A 154 -24.20 -44.60 2.47
C LEU A 154 -25.64 -45.12 2.62
N PHE A 155 -26.65 -44.25 2.58
CA PHE A 155 -28.05 -44.65 2.61
C PHE A 155 -28.50 -45.35 1.34
N GLU A 156 -28.05 -44.91 0.16
CA GLU A 156 -28.36 -45.55 -1.13
C GLU A 156 -27.76 -46.95 -1.27
N THR A 157 -26.57 -47.17 -0.70
CA THR A 157 -25.87 -48.46 -0.73
C THR A 157 -26.27 -49.40 0.40
N TYR A 158 -27.11 -48.94 1.33
CA TYR A 158 -27.65 -49.75 2.42
C TYR A 158 -28.82 -50.60 1.90
N GLU A 159 -28.52 -51.74 1.26
CA GLU A 159 -29.51 -52.80 1.06
C GLU A 159 -29.82 -53.46 2.41
N GLY A 160 -31.05 -53.30 2.88
CA GLY A 160 -31.60 -53.99 4.05
C GLY A 160 -32.20 -55.34 3.69
#